data_AF-A0A2T6DRM8-F1
#
_entry.id   AF-A0A2T6DRM8-F1
#
_cell.length_a   1.000
_cell.length_b   1.000
_cell.length_c   1.000
_cell.angle_alpha   90.00
_cell.angle_beta   90.00
_cell.angle_gamma   90.00
#
_symmetry.space_group_name_H-M   'P 1'
#
loop_
_entity.id
_entity.type
_entity.pdbx_description
1 polymer ?
#
loop_
_entity_poly.entity_id
_entity_poly.type
_entity_poly.pdbx_seq_one_letter_code
_entity_poly.pdbx_strand_id
1 'polypeptide(L)'
;MPPRLLSMMSSVEAALATLECPSVLQRASRVVNFQKGIAKMTFADGSGWILLQNFTLADGEICIRAEFGWPNTQETGNCSVFPKGDNFDWFGAAAKIAEAWMAGPKLPVNGAGVARESLPAAS
;
A
#
# COMPACT_ATOMS: atom_id res chain seq x y z
N MET A 1 -15.80 8.43 -12.47
CA MET A 1 -16.16 8.87 -11.08
C MET A 1 -15.33 8.08 -10.07
N PRO A 2 -14.74 8.72 -9.05
CA PRO A 2 -13.93 8.03 -8.03
C PRO A 2 -14.80 7.11 -7.16
N PRO A 3 -14.31 5.90 -6.81
CA PRO A 3 -15.05 4.97 -5.98
C PRO A 3 -15.12 5.47 -4.53
N ARG A 4 -16.17 5.05 -3.82
CA ARG A 4 -16.20 5.19 -2.35
C ARG A 4 -15.05 4.38 -1.75
N LEU A 5 -14.43 4.87 -0.68
CA LEU A 5 -13.26 4.22 -0.06
C LEU A 5 -13.52 2.76 0.33
N LEU A 6 -14.71 2.44 0.82
CA LEU A 6 -15.09 1.05 1.14
C LEU A 6 -15.17 0.15 -0.09
N SER A 7 -15.64 0.70 -1.22
CA SER A 7 -15.67 -0.01 -2.50
C SER A 7 -14.24 -0.23 -2.99
N MET A 8 -13.40 0.81 -2.94
CA MET A 8 -11.98 0.70 -3.30
C MET A 8 -11.26 -0.35 -2.45
N MET A 9 -11.48 -0.34 -1.13
CA MET A 9 -10.87 -1.31 -0.21
C MET A 9 -11.32 -2.75 -0.49
N SER A 10 -12.57 -2.93 -0.90
CA SER A 10 -13.07 -4.26 -1.30
C SER A 10 -12.46 -4.71 -2.63
N SER A 11 -12.24 -3.79 -3.58
CA SER A 11 -11.49 -4.09 -4.81
C SER A 11 -10.03 -4.45 -4.53
N VAL A 12 -9.38 -3.80 -3.56
CA VAL A 12 -8.02 -4.14 -3.12
C VAL A 12 -7.97 -5.53 -2.50
N GLU A 13 -8.93 -5.88 -1.63
CA GLU A 13 -9.04 -7.22 -1.05
C GLU A 13 -9.27 -8.30 -2.12
N ALA A 14 -10.13 -8.04 -3.10
CA ALA A 14 -10.36 -8.94 -4.22
C ALA A 14 -9.11 -9.12 -5.10
N ALA A 15 -8.33 -8.05 -5.31
CA ALA A 15 -7.06 -8.13 -6.02
C ALA A 15 -6.02 -8.94 -5.23
N LEU A 16 -5.92 -8.76 -3.91
CA LEU A 16 -5.07 -9.59 -3.05
C LEU A 16 -5.46 -11.07 -3.10
N ALA A 17 -6.76 -11.39 -3.16
CA ALA A 17 -7.23 -12.76 -3.35
C ALA A 17 -6.80 -13.34 -4.71
N THR A 18 -6.84 -12.53 -5.77
CA THR A 18 -6.36 -12.92 -7.11
C THR A 18 -4.85 -13.17 -7.13
N LEU A 19 -4.10 -12.45 -6.30
CA LEU A 19 -2.65 -12.63 -6.10
C LEU A 19 -2.30 -13.75 -5.10
N GLU A 20 -3.29 -14.59 -4.73
CA GLU A 20 -3.12 -15.71 -3.81
C GLU A 20 -2.53 -15.32 -2.44
N CYS A 21 -2.80 -14.10 -1.98
CA CYS A 21 -2.34 -13.62 -0.69
C CYS A 21 -3.00 -14.45 0.45
N PRO A 22 -2.23 -15.11 1.33
CA PRO A 22 -2.81 -15.90 2.42
C PRO A 22 -3.55 -15.04 3.45
N SER A 23 -3.21 -13.76 3.56
CA SER A 23 -3.77 -12.85 4.57
C SER A 23 -5.23 -12.48 4.35
N VAL A 24 -5.76 -12.69 3.13
CA VAL A 24 -7.19 -12.50 2.85
C VAL A 24 -8.04 -13.75 3.08
N LEU A 25 -7.42 -14.89 3.40
CA LEU A 25 -8.17 -16.11 3.74
C LEU A 25 -8.98 -15.94 5.04
N GLN A 26 -8.45 -15.13 5.95
CA GLN A 26 -9.14 -14.74 7.17
C GLN A 26 -9.79 -13.37 6.99
N ARG A 27 -10.99 -13.21 7.54
CA ARG A 27 -11.71 -11.94 7.44
C ARG A 27 -10.94 -10.82 8.11
N ALA A 28 -10.48 -9.85 7.33
CA ALA A 28 -9.80 -8.68 7.84
C ALA A 28 -10.75 -7.77 8.63
N SER A 29 -10.22 -7.14 9.69
CA SER A 29 -10.94 -6.10 10.44
C SER A 29 -10.88 -4.78 9.69
N ARG A 30 -12.01 -4.06 9.63
CA ARG A 30 -12.12 -2.79 8.89
C ARG A 30 -12.55 -1.66 9.82
N VAL A 31 -11.87 -0.53 9.74
CA VAL A 31 -12.20 0.69 10.47
C VAL A 31 -12.31 1.84 9.49
N VAL A 32 -13.34 2.68 9.62
CA VAL A 32 -13.59 3.81 8.72
C VAL A 32 -13.80 5.08 9.52
N ASN A 33 -13.25 6.18 9.02
CA ASN A 33 -13.57 7.53 9.49
C ASN A 33 -14.04 8.36 8.29
N PHE A 34 -15.36 8.59 8.21
CA PHE A 34 -15.98 9.33 7.11
C PHE A 34 -15.61 10.82 7.11
N GLN A 35 -15.43 11.42 8.29
CA GLN A 35 -15.08 12.84 8.42
C GLN A 35 -13.65 13.11 7.94
N LYS A 36 -12.74 12.16 8.19
CA LYS A 36 -11.34 12.25 7.75
C LYS A 36 -11.09 11.63 6.37
N GLY A 37 -12.10 10.98 5.79
CA GLY A 37 -11.95 10.29 4.52
C GLY A 37 -10.93 9.16 4.56
N ILE A 38 -10.96 8.36 5.63
CA ILE A 38 -10.01 7.26 5.86
C ILE A 38 -10.75 5.94 5.96
N ALA A 39 -10.18 4.88 5.38
CA ALA A 39 -10.61 3.51 5.55
C ALA A 39 -9.37 2.62 5.76
N LYS A 40 -9.32 1.86 6.86
CA LYS A 40 -8.22 0.98 7.21
C LYS A 40 -8.70 -0.47 7.25
N MET A 41 -7.91 -1.37 6.69
CA MET A 41 -8.05 -2.82 6.78
C MET A 41 -6.83 -3.39 7.51
N THR A 42 -7.07 -4.20 8.54
CA THR A 42 -6.04 -4.90 9.32
C THR A 42 -6.25 -6.40 9.16
N PHE A 43 -5.22 -7.12 8.74
CA PHE A 43 -5.30 -8.56 8.51
C PHE A 43 -5.28 -9.32 9.84
N ALA A 44 -6.11 -10.36 9.93
CA ALA A 44 -6.32 -11.13 11.17
C ALA A 44 -5.15 -12.05 11.51
N ASP A 45 -4.37 -12.44 10.50
CA ASP A 45 -3.14 -13.24 10.64
C ASP A 45 -1.95 -12.43 11.19
N GLY A 46 -2.11 -11.12 11.38
CA GLY A 46 -1.05 -10.22 11.83
C GLY A 46 -0.07 -9.80 10.73
N SER A 47 -0.36 -10.08 9.45
CA SER A 47 0.51 -9.71 8.32
C SER A 47 0.56 -8.21 8.02
N GLY A 48 -0.23 -7.41 8.73
CA GLY A 48 -0.14 -5.96 8.73
C GLY A 48 -1.46 -5.28 8.42
N TRP A 49 -1.39 -4.14 7.75
CA TRP A 49 -2.56 -3.31 7.46
C TRP A 49 -2.38 -2.48 6.19
N ILE A 50 -3.52 -2.11 5.59
CA ILE A 50 -3.63 -1.18 4.47
C ILE A 50 -4.58 -0.06 4.88
N LEU A 51 -4.15 1.19 4.73
CA LEU A 51 -4.97 2.38 4.98
C LEU A 51 -5.15 3.14 3.66
N LEU A 52 -6.40 3.40 3.30
CA LEU A 52 -6.77 4.26 2.19
C LEU A 52 -7.26 5.60 2.73
N GLN A 53 -6.77 6.69 2.14
CA GLN A 53 -7.20 8.05 2.44
C GLN A 53 -7.53 8.77 1.13
N ASN A 54 -8.68 9.42 1.05
CA ASN A 54 -8.96 10.33 -0.05
C ASN A 54 -8.33 11.71 0.21
N PHE A 55 -7.95 12.39 -0.86
CA PHE A 55 -7.54 13.78 -0.80
C PHE A 55 -7.91 14.47 -2.11
N THR A 56 -8.14 15.77 -2.05
CA THR A 56 -8.56 16.57 -3.21
C THR A 56 -7.38 17.42 -3.66
N LEU A 57 -7.06 17.36 -4.95
CA LEU A 57 -6.07 18.23 -5.57
C LEU A 57 -6.63 19.66 -5.78
N ALA A 58 -5.75 20.60 -6.13
CA ALA A 58 -6.12 22.00 -6.32
C ALA A 58 -7.13 22.22 -7.46
N ASP A 59 -7.20 21.30 -8.41
CA ASP A 59 -8.16 21.28 -9.53
C ASP A 59 -9.50 20.61 -9.16
N GLY A 60 -9.66 20.14 -7.93
CA GLY A 60 -10.86 19.46 -7.46
C GLY A 60 -10.87 17.93 -7.70
N GLU A 61 -9.80 17.37 -8.28
CA GLU A 61 -9.73 15.94 -8.55
C GLU A 61 -9.52 15.13 -7.26
N ILE A 62 -10.36 14.11 -7.04
CA ILE A 62 -10.27 13.23 -5.87
C ILE A 62 -9.26 12.11 -6.16
N CYS A 63 -8.19 12.10 -5.38
CA CYS A 63 -7.15 11.10 -5.41
C CYS A 63 -7.23 10.17 -4.20
N ILE A 64 -6.54 9.03 -4.28
CA ILE A 64 -6.44 8.07 -3.18
C ILE A 64 -4.98 7.87 -2.83
N ARG A 65 -4.65 7.99 -1.54
CA ARG A 65 -3.37 7.56 -0.98
C ARG A 65 -3.58 6.25 -0.23
N ALA A 66 -2.79 5.24 -0.57
CA ALA A 66 -2.65 4.02 0.19
C ALA A 66 -1.39 4.09 1.05
N GLU A 67 -1.50 3.67 2.29
CA GLU A 67 -0.40 3.49 3.24
C GLU A 67 -0.41 2.06 3.77
N PHE A 68 0.78 1.51 3.96
CA PHE A 68 1.01 0.10 4.28
C PHE A 68 1.81 0.00 5.57
N GLY A 69 1.45 -0.98 6.40
CA GLY A 69 2.30 -1.47 7.46
C GLY A 69 2.42 -2.98 7.41
N TRP A 70 3.59 -3.49 7.77
CA TRP A 70 3.91 -4.92 7.85
C TRP A 70 4.37 -5.27 9.28
N PRO A 71 4.29 -6.55 9.69
CA PRO A 71 4.73 -6.98 11.01
C PRO A 71 6.24 -6.81 11.17
N ASN A 72 6.67 -6.63 12.42
CA ASN A 72 8.08 -6.65 12.82
C ASN A 72 8.97 -5.61 12.15
N THR A 73 8.38 -4.57 11.54
CA THR A 73 9.10 -3.42 10.98
C THR A 73 8.42 -2.12 11.39
N GLN A 74 9.22 -1.06 11.55
CA GLN A 74 8.70 0.32 11.68
C GLN A 74 8.55 0.99 10.31
N GLU A 75 8.98 0.33 9.25
CA GLU A 75 8.86 0.84 7.90
C GLU A 75 7.40 0.81 7.44
N THR A 76 7.00 1.91 6.82
CA THR A 76 5.71 2.03 6.17
C THR A 76 5.92 2.19 4.67
N GLY A 77 4.99 1.64 3.89
CA GLY A 77 4.96 1.85 2.46
C GLY A 77 3.84 2.81 2.10
N ASN A 78 3.94 3.44 0.93
CA ASN A 78 2.82 4.20 0.39
C ASN A 78 2.72 4.04 -1.12
N CYS A 79 1.51 4.25 -1.64
CA CYS A 79 1.19 4.29 -3.05
C CYS A 79 0.07 5.31 -3.27
N SER A 80 0.28 6.30 -4.13
CA SER A 80 -0.75 7.28 -4.46
C SER A 80 -1.33 7.01 -5.85
N VAL A 81 -2.66 7.04 -5.94
CA VAL A 81 -3.43 6.89 -7.15
C VAL A 81 -3.98 8.25 -7.54
N PHE A 82 -3.52 8.72 -8.70
CA PHE A 82 -3.99 9.92 -9.35
C PHE A 82 -4.83 9.49 -10.55
N PRO A 83 -6.15 9.72 -10.54
CA PRO A 83 -6.96 9.45 -11.70
C PRO A 83 -6.48 10.33 -12.88
N LYS A 84 -6.76 9.87 -14.09
CA LYS A 84 -6.49 10.64 -15.30
C LYS A 84 -7.71 10.53 -16.19
N GLY A 85 -8.59 11.53 -16.12
CA GLY A 85 -9.83 11.59 -16.88
C GLY A 85 -10.96 10.71 -16.33
N ASP A 86 -12.12 10.80 -16.99
CA ASP A 86 -13.39 10.28 -16.45
C ASP A 86 -13.50 8.74 -16.41
N ASN A 87 -12.75 8.06 -17.30
CA ASN A 87 -12.74 6.61 -17.48
C ASN A 87 -11.52 5.94 -16.83
N PHE A 88 -11.02 6.51 -15.73
CA PHE A 88 -9.88 5.94 -15.02
C PHE A 88 -10.18 4.52 -14.51
N ASP A 89 -9.26 3.59 -14.76
CA ASP A 89 -9.36 2.20 -14.33
C ASP A 89 -9.05 2.04 -12.84
N TRP A 90 -10.11 2.13 -12.02
CA TRP A 90 -10.03 1.95 -10.58
C TRP A 90 -9.75 0.51 -10.14
N PHE A 91 -10.09 -0.50 -10.96
CA PHE A 91 -9.77 -1.88 -10.65
C PHE A 91 -8.29 -2.17 -10.85
N GLY A 92 -7.71 -1.70 -11.96
CA GLY A 92 -6.26 -1.75 -12.18
C GLY A 92 -5.49 -0.95 -11.12
N ALA A 93 -6.03 0.18 -10.65
CA ALA A 93 -5.43 0.90 -9.52
C ALA A 93 -5.49 0.11 -8.21
N ALA A 94 -6.59 -0.61 -7.94
CA ALA A 94 -6.69 -1.48 -6.78
C ALA A 94 -5.69 -2.66 -6.84
N ALA A 95 -5.49 -3.24 -8.02
CA ALA A 95 -4.48 -4.26 -8.25
C ALA A 95 -3.06 -3.74 -7.97
N LYS A 96 -2.73 -2.54 -8.46
CA LYS A 96 -1.42 -1.91 -8.17
C LYS A 96 -1.20 -1.65 -6.68
N ILE A 97 -2.24 -1.26 -5.94
CA ILE A 97 -2.15 -1.11 -4.49
C ILE A 97 -1.88 -2.46 -3.82
N ALA A 98 -2.59 -3.51 -4.24
CA ALA A 98 -2.38 -4.87 -3.72
C ALA A 98 -0.96 -5.38 -4.00
N GLU A 99 -0.46 -5.22 -5.23
CA GLU A 99 0.91 -5.54 -5.62
C GLU A 99 1.94 -4.77 -4.80
N ALA A 100 1.72 -3.46 -4.59
CA ALA A 100 2.62 -2.63 -3.80
C ALA A 100 2.68 -3.06 -2.33
N TRP A 101 1.57 -3.54 -1.76
CA TRP A 101 1.57 -4.11 -0.42
C TRP A 101 2.27 -5.49 -0.38
N MET A 102 2.02 -6.34 -1.38
CA MET A 102 2.66 -7.67 -1.51
C MET A 102 4.17 -7.60 -1.72
N ALA A 103 4.67 -6.52 -2.33
CA ALA A 103 6.11 -6.28 -2.50
C ALA A 103 6.85 -6.13 -1.14
N GLY A 104 6.13 -5.86 -0.06
CA GLY A 104 6.70 -5.75 1.28
C GLY A 104 7.36 -4.40 1.58
N PRO A 105 7.96 -4.26 2.78
CA PRO A 105 8.67 -3.05 3.16
C PRO A 105 9.85 -2.80 2.24
N LYS A 106 10.00 -1.54 1.78
CA LYS A 106 11.16 -1.14 1.00
C LYS A 106 12.35 -1.06 1.95
N LEU A 107 13.26 -2.03 1.84
CA LEU A 107 14.53 -1.99 2.56
C LEU A 107 15.16 -0.60 2.38
N PRO A 108 15.76 -0.03 3.44
CA PRO A 108 16.50 1.22 3.29
C PRO A 108 17.57 0.95 2.25
N VAL A 109 17.64 1.81 1.23
CA VAL A 109 18.74 1.79 0.28
C VAL A 109 19.98 2.18 1.06
N ASN A 110 20.64 1.20 1.69
CA ASN A 110 21.98 1.37 2.24
C ASN A 110 22.90 1.56 1.04
N GLY A 111 23.02 2.80 0.58
CA GLY A 111 24.10 3.23 -0.29
C GLY A 111 25.41 3.11 0.48
N ALA A 112 26.02 1.93 0.48
CA ALA A 112 27.43 1.70 0.78
C ALA A 112 27.84 0.28 0.39
N GLY A 113 27.74 -0.04 -0.90
CA GLY A 113 28.73 -0.92 -1.52
C GLY A 113 30.07 -0.18 -1.58
N VAL A 114 30.67 0.12 -0.42
CA VAL A 114 32.10 0.41 -0.35
C VAL A 114 32.73 -0.92 0.02
N ALA A 115 33.19 -1.63 -1.00
CA ALA A 115 34.20 -2.65 -0.81
C ALA A 115 35.31 -2.02 0.03
N ARG A 116 35.41 -2.41 1.31
CA ARG A 116 36.66 -2.25 2.04
C ARG A 116 37.61 -3.24 1.37
N GLU A 117 38.28 -2.78 0.33
CA GLU A 117 39.50 -3.39 -0.15
C GLU A 117 40.44 -3.39 1.06
N SER A 118 40.57 -4.56 1.67
CA SER A 118 41.50 -4.84 2.73
C SER A 118 42.89 -4.63 2.16
N LEU A 119 43.48 -3.45 2.41
CA LEU A 119 44.93 -3.25 2.29
C LEU A 119 45.62 -4.37 3.08
N PRO A 120 46.44 -5.23 2.45
CA PRO A 120 47.26 -6.15 3.21
C PRO A 120 48.33 -5.36 3.96
N ALA A 121 48.34 -5.53 5.28
CA ALA A 121 49.43 -5.10 6.13
C ALA A 121 50.59 -6.10 6.03
N ALA A 122 51.81 -5.53 6.05
CA ALA A 122 53.12 -6.18 6.20
C ALA A 122 53.65 -6.93 4.97
N SER A 123 54.94 -6.83 4.63
CA SER A 123 56.12 -6.67 5.52
C SER A 123 57.19 -5.75 4.94
#